data_AF-A0A2E7H9X0-F1
#
_entry.id   AF-A0A2E7H9X0-F1
#
_cell.length_a   1.000
_cell.length_b   1.000
_cell.length_c   1.000
_cell.angle_alpha   90.00
_cell.angle_beta   90.00
_cell.angle_gamma   90.00
#
_symmetry.space_group_name_H-M   'P 1'
#
loop_
_entity.id
_entity.type
_entity.pdbx_description
1 polymer ?
#
loop_
_entity_poly.entity_id
_entity_poly.type
_entity_poly.pdbx_seq_one_letter_code
_entity_poly.pdbx_strand_id
1 'polypeptide(L)'
;MKVLVLSNDQKIFNRIKDKFYSYSINSKFILATHIEDIPNDLSGLIIPAKVPLNYLSIYLKHAKKYNLKTLFTEQGIISMISYFNNKECKTRKFEGSTSSFLALGSKLAEIIGGAGPLNTKYNLNWEIPIKFLPNNFLLSGINAGNGSIEALEMVGEWEIIGTAWPIFSEEKAPSGFENILSWISE
;
A
#
# COMPACT_ATOMS: atom_id res chain seq x y z
N MET A 1 -14.89 -9.19 8.13
CA MET A 1 -14.79 -8.80 6.70
C MET A 1 -13.80 -9.69 5.96
N LYS A 2 -13.78 -9.66 4.62
CA LYS A 2 -12.88 -10.49 3.78
C LYS A 2 -11.93 -9.59 3.00
N VAL A 3 -10.63 -9.76 3.22
CA VAL A 3 -9.59 -9.03 2.51
C VAL A 3 -8.89 -9.97 1.54
N LEU A 4 -8.83 -9.57 0.27
CA LEU A 4 -8.09 -10.29 -0.75
C LEU A 4 -6.61 -9.88 -0.69
N VAL A 5 -5.71 -10.85 -0.73
CA VAL A 5 -4.27 -10.62 -0.82
C VAL A 5 -3.77 -11.16 -2.15
N LEU A 6 -3.25 -10.26 -2.98
CA LEU A 6 -2.63 -10.60 -4.25
C LEU A 6 -1.16 -10.94 -4.05
N SER A 7 -0.89 -12.20 -3.78
CA SER A 7 0.47 -12.72 -3.59
C SER A 7 0.52 -14.18 -4.02
N ASN A 8 1.66 -14.61 -4.57
CA ASN A 8 1.96 -16.02 -4.78
C ASN A 8 2.88 -16.58 -3.68
N ASP A 9 3.26 -15.76 -2.70
CA ASP A 9 4.14 -16.12 -1.59
C ASP A 9 3.34 -16.32 -0.30
N GLN A 10 3.31 -17.56 0.17
CA GLN A 10 2.65 -17.96 1.41
C GLN A 10 3.26 -17.30 2.65
N LYS A 11 4.56 -16.99 2.64
CA LYS A 11 5.21 -16.30 3.75
C LYS A 11 4.70 -14.86 3.89
N ILE A 12 4.57 -14.15 2.77
CA ILE A 12 3.98 -12.81 2.73
C ILE A 12 2.52 -12.86 3.22
N PHE A 13 1.75 -13.84 2.77
CA PHE A 13 0.36 -14.01 3.20
C PHE A 13 0.24 -14.25 4.71
N ASN A 14 1.05 -15.15 5.27
CA ASN A 14 1.07 -15.42 6.71
C ASN A 14 1.49 -14.18 7.49
N ARG A 15 2.53 -13.47 7.04
CA ARG A 15 3.01 -12.22 7.66
C ARG A 15 1.91 -11.15 7.74
N ILE A 16 1.11 -11.00 6.68
CA ILE A 16 -0.05 -10.10 6.69
C ILE A 16 -1.04 -10.52 7.78
N LYS A 17 -1.44 -11.80 7.79
CA LYS A 17 -2.38 -12.31 8.81
C LYS A 17 -1.88 -12.08 10.23
N ASP A 18 -0.62 -12.42 10.49
CA ASP A 18 -0.01 -12.29 11.80
C ASP A 18 0.03 -10.82 12.26
N LYS A 19 0.29 -9.88 11.33
CA LYS A 19 0.23 -8.45 11.65
C LYS A 19 -1.18 -8.01 12.05
N PHE A 20 -2.21 -8.42 11.32
CA PHE A 20 -3.60 -8.13 11.69
C PHE A 20 -3.96 -8.70 13.07
N TYR A 21 -3.56 -9.95 13.35
CA TYR A 21 -3.77 -10.57 14.65
C TYR A 21 -3.04 -9.85 15.78
N SER A 22 -1.81 -9.35 15.54
CA SER A 22 -1.05 -8.60 16.54
C SER A 22 -1.74 -7.32 17.01
N TYR A 23 -2.63 -6.75 16.19
CA TYR A 23 -3.46 -5.59 16.52
C TYR A 23 -4.91 -5.95 16.87
N SER A 24 -5.23 -7.23 17.06
CA SER A 24 -6.59 -7.71 17.35
C SER A 24 -7.64 -7.34 16.29
N ILE A 25 -7.22 -7.19 15.02
CA ILE A 25 -8.11 -6.85 13.91
C ILE A 25 -8.63 -8.15 13.28
N ASN A 26 -9.94 -8.41 13.41
CA ASN A 26 -10.56 -9.67 12.98
C ASN A 26 -10.98 -9.63 11.50
N SER A 27 -10.14 -10.20 10.64
CA SER A 27 -10.36 -10.26 9.19
C SER A 27 -10.14 -11.66 8.64
N LYS A 28 -10.96 -12.05 7.66
CA LYS A 28 -10.74 -13.26 6.86
C LYS A 28 -9.88 -12.90 5.66
N PHE A 29 -8.84 -13.67 5.40
CA PHE A 29 -7.91 -13.42 4.30
C PHE A 29 -8.05 -14.47 3.23
N ILE A 30 -8.07 -14.02 1.98
CA ILE A 30 -8.13 -14.88 0.79
C ILE A 30 -6.85 -14.64 0.01
N LEU A 31 -6.12 -15.71 -0.26
CA LEU A 31 -4.96 -15.67 -1.15
C LEU A 31 -5.46 -15.85 -2.57
N ALA A 32 -5.21 -14.89 -3.44
CA ALA A 32 -5.66 -14.96 -4.83
C ALA A 32 -4.56 -15.49 -5.74
N THR A 33 -4.77 -16.69 -6.31
CA THR A 33 -3.95 -17.22 -7.41
C THR A 33 -4.67 -17.13 -8.76
N HIS A 34 -6.01 -17.14 -8.75
CA HIS A 34 -6.88 -17.02 -9.93
C HIS A 34 -8.05 -16.06 -9.67
N ILE A 35 -8.53 -15.37 -10.71
CA ILE A 35 -9.65 -14.41 -10.58
C ILE A 35 -11.00 -15.09 -10.36
N GLU A 36 -11.17 -16.30 -10.88
CA GLU A 36 -12.43 -17.05 -10.84
C GLU A 36 -12.84 -17.45 -9.41
N ASP A 37 -11.88 -17.49 -8.50
CA ASP A 37 -12.08 -17.86 -7.10
C ASP A 37 -12.36 -16.67 -6.17
N ILE A 38 -12.40 -15.44 -6.71
CA ILE A 38 -12.56 -14.22 -5.91
C ILE A 38 -14.03 -14.02 -5.50
N PRO A 39 -14.36 -14.00 -4.20
CA PRO A 39 -15.72 -13.71 -3.76
C PRO A 39 -16.12 -12.26 -4.07
N ASN A 40 -17.42 -12.03 -4.23
CA ASN A 40 -17.94 -10.67 -4.43
C ASN A 40 -18.08 -9.87 -3.12
N ASP A 41 -17.95 -10.51 -1.95
CA ASP A 41 -18.15 -9.93 -0.62
C ASP A 41 -16.83 -9.52 0.06
N LEU A 42 -15.92 -8.92 -0.71
CA LEU A 42 -14.65 -8.38 -0.22
C LEU A 42 -14.82 -6.97 0.34
N SER A 43 -14.04 -6.65 1.38
CA SER A 43 -13.90 -5.27 1.88
C SER A 43 -12.68 -4.55 1.28
N GLY A 44 -11.62 -5.30 0.96
CA GLY A 44 -10.40 -4.70 0.45
C GLY A 44 -9.48 -5.64 -0.31
N LEU A 45 -8.50 -5.03 -1.00
CA LEU A 45 -7.46 -5.68 -1.78
C LEU A 45 -6.08 -5.20 -1.30
N ILE A 46 -5.22 -6.12 -0.88
CA ILE A 46 -3.82 -5.85 -0.51
C ILE A 46 -2.88 -6.41 -1.58
N ILE A 47 -1.95 -5.57 -2.05
CA ILE A 47 -0.94 -5.90 -3.06
C ILE A 47 0.44 -5.59 -2.45
N PRO A 48 1.08 -6.56 -1.79
CA PRO A 48 2.28 -6.34 -0.99
C PRO A 48 3.60 -6.41 -1.77
N ALA A 49 3.58 -6.90 -3.00
CA ALA A 49 4.79 -7.14 -3.79
C ALA A 49 4.60 -6.67 -5.23
N LYS A 50 5.70 -6.59 -5.98
CA LYS A 50 5.66 -6.24 -7.40
C LYS A 50 4.89 -7.32 -8.17
N VAL A 51 3.86 -6.90 -8.91
CA VAL A 51 3.00 -7.76 -9.74
C VAL A 51 3.11 -7.36 -11.22
N PRO A 52 3.16 -8.32 -12.17
CA PRO A 52 3.08 -8.04 -13.61
C PRO A 52 1.81 -7.25 -13.98
N LEU A 53 1.93 -6.26 -14.87
CA LEU A 53 0.83 -5.32 -15.16
C LEU A 53 -0.41 -5.97 -15.78
N ASN A 54 -0.22 -7.00 -16.61
CA ASN A 54 -1.31 -7.78 -17.20
C ASN A 54 -2.14 -8.47 -16.11
N TYR A 55 -1.47 -9.09 -15.14
CA TYR A 55 -2.12 -9.76 -14.02
C TYR A 55 -2.77 -8.74 -13.07
N LEU A 56 -2.05 -7.66 -12.71
CA LEU A 56 -2.58 -6.58 -11.89
C LEU A 56 -3.88 -5.98 -12.48
N SER A 57 -3.93 -5.80 -13.80
CA SER A 57 -5.09 -5.20 -14.48
C SER A 57 -6.40 -5.95 -14.23
N ILE A 58 -6.32 -7.27 -14.06
CA ILE A 58 -7.45 -8.16 -13.82
C ILE A 58 -8.07 -7.86 -12.45
N TYR A 59 -7.22 -7.80 -11.41
CA TYR A 59 -7.65 -7.50 -10.03
C TYR A 59 -8.10 -6.06 -9.85
N LEU A 60 -7.46 -5.09 -10.52
CA LEU A 60 -7.87 -3.69 -10.43
C LEU A 60 -9.22 -3.42 -11.10
N LYS A 61 -9.54 -4.12 -12.21
CA LYS A 61 -10.89 -4.07 -12.80
C LYS A 61 -11.94 -4.61 -11.84
N HIS A 62 -11.65 -5.71 -11.15
CA HIS A 62 -12.54 -6.27 -10.13
C HIS A 62 -12.70 -5.31 -8.95
N ALA A 63 -11.59 -4.82 -8.38
CA ALA A 63 -11.59 -3.88 -7.26
C ALA A 63 -12.40 -2.62 -7.58
N LYS A 64 -12.22 -2.04 -8.77
CA LYS A 64 -13.00 -0.89 -9.21
C LYS A 64 -14.49 -1.21 -9.37
N LYS A 65 -14.85 -2.36 -9.92
CA LYS A 65 -16.25 -2.79 -10.11
C LYS A 65 -17.01 -2.89 -8.79
N TYR A 66 -16.35 -3.37 -7.74
CA TYR A 66 -16.93 -3.55 -6.40
C TYR A 66 -16.57 -2.44 -5.41
N ASN A 67 -15.95 -1.35 -5.90
CA ASN A 67 -15.46 -0.23 -5.10
C ASN A 67 -14.62 -0.64 -3.88
N LEU A 68 -13.73 -1.62 -4.07
CA LEU A 68 -12.87 -2.12 -3.00
C LEU A 68 -11.79 -1.10 -2.66
N LYS A 69 -11.61 -0.86 -1.37
CA LYS A 69 -10.40 -0.22 -0.84
C LYS A 69 -9.18 -1.02 -1.29
N THR A 70 -8.18 -0.34 -1.82
CA THR A 70 -7.00 -1.01 -2.38
C THR A 70 -5.73 -0.46 -1.75
N LEU A 71 -4.93 -1.35 -1.16
CA LEU A 71 -3.66 -1.03 -0.54
C LEU A 71 -2.51 -1.68 -1.31
N PHE A 72 -1.69 -0.86 -1.94
CA PHE A 72 -0.38 -1.27 -2.41
C PHE A 72 0.64 -0.97 -1.33
N THR A 73 1.48 -1.95 -0.97
CA THR A 73 2.53 -1.74 0.04
C THR A 73 3.86 -2.34 -0.40
N GLU A 74 4.96 -1.96 0.25
CA GLU A 74 6.33 -2.36 -0.08
C GLU A 74 6.57 -2.22 -1.60
N GLN A 75 6.91 -3.30 -2.31
CA GLN A 75 7.15 -3.22 -3.76
C GLN A 75 5.88 -3.16 -4.60
N GLY A 76 4.70 -3.41 -4.03
CA GLY A 76 3.42 -3.29 -4.73
C GLY A 76 3.18 -1.89 -5.29
N ILE A 77 3.63 -0.84 -4.59
CA ILE A 77 3.52 0.55 -5.05
C ILE A 77 4.23 0.77 -6.39
N ILE A 78 5.29 0.02 -6.69
CA ILE A 78 6.02 0.12 -7.97
C ILE A 78 5.11 -0.32 -9.12
N SER A 79 4.37 -1.41 -8.93
CA SER A 79 3.39 -1.89 -9.91
C SER A 79 2.20 -0.94 -10.04
N MET A 80 1.74 -0.35 -8.94
CA MET A 80 0.70 0.69 -8.95
C MET A 80 1.14 1.86 -9.84
N ILE A 81 2.29 2.47 -9.54
CA ILE A 81 2.82 3.61 -10.28
C ILE A 81 3.01 3.24 -11.76
N SER A 82 3.54 2.04 -12.02
CA SER A 82 3.78 1.61 -13.40
C SER A 82 2.48 1.45 -14.19
N TYR A 83 1.44 0.90 -13.55
CA TYR A 83 0.11 0.72 -14.12
C TYR A 83 -0.52 2.07 -14.47
N PHE A 84 -0.57 3.00 -13.51
CA PHE A 84 -1.26 4.29 -13.72
C PHE A 84 -0.50 5.27 -14.60
N ASN A 85 0.83 5.14 -14.74
CA ASN A 85 1.62 5.93 -15.70
C ASN A 85 1.71 5.32 -17.10
N ASN A 86 1.24 4.09 -17.30
CA ASN A 86 1.52 3.31 -18.52
C ASN A 86 3.03 3.27 -18.86
N LYS A 87 3.89 3.23 -17.84
CA LYS A 87 5.36 3.29 -17.97
C LYS A 87 6.02 2.62 -16.78
N GLU A 88 7.11 1.90 -17.00
CA GLU A 88 7.89 1.30 -15.91
C GLU A 88 8.35 2.35 -14.88
N CYS A 89 7.99 2.14 -13.62
CA CYS A 89 8.54 2.83 -12.47
C CYS A 89 9.94 2.28 -12.15
N LYS A 90 10.95 3.15 -12.16
CA LYS A 90 12.33 2.78 -11.80
C LYS A 90 12.65 3.26 -10.41
N THR A 91 13.05 2.34 -9.55
CA THR A 91 13.60 2.66 -8.23
C THR A 91 15.08 3.02 -8.35
N ARG A 92 15.62 3.66 -7.32
CA ARG A 92 17.06 3.82 -7.11
C ARG A 92 17.44 3.28 -5.74
N LYS A 93 18.75 3.15 -5.49
CA LYS A 93 19.27 2.82 -4.16
C LYS A 93 18.78 3.88 -3.16
N PHE A 94 18.40 3.43 -1.97
CA PHE A 94 17.98 4.33 -0.91
C PHE A 94 19.15 5.21 -0.45
N GLU A 95 18.94 6.52 -0.51
CA GLU A 95 19.85 7.57 -0.04
C GLU A 95 19.10 8.57 0.86
N GLY A 96 17.87 8.23 1.26
CA GLY A 96 17.02 9.04 2.12
C GLY A 96 17.42 8.97 3.59
N SER A 97 16.62 9.64 4.41
CA SER A 97 16.73 9.58 5.87
C SER A 97 15.76 8.56 6.46
N THR A 98 15.94 8.17 7.71
CA THR A 98 14.98 7.33 8.46
C THR A 98 13.76 8.12 8.96
N SER A 99 13.43 9.21 8.29
CA SER A 99 12.36 10.15 8.63
C SER A 99 11.50 10.39 7.40
N SER A 100 10.21 10.48 7.63
CA SER A 100 9.18 10.69 6.62
C SER A 100 8.37 11.92 6.98
N PHE A 101 7.75 12.55 5.99
CA PHE A 101 6.77 13.60 6.21
C PHE A 101 5.43 13.15 5.64
N LEU A 102 4.40 13.12 6.48
CA LEU A 102 3.04 12.82 6.08
C LEU A 102 2.28 14.11 5.79
N ALA A 103 1.67 14.20 4.62
CA ALA A 103 0.99 15.40 4.16
C ALA A 103 -0.24 15.73 5.02
N LEU A 104 -0.32 16.99 5.46
CA LEU A 104 -1.46 17.54 6.20
C LEU A 104 -2.72 17.49 5.32
N GLY A 105 -3.82 17.00 5.89
CA GLY A 105 -5.11 16.90 5.19
C GLY A 105 -5.18 15.79 4.13
N SER A 106 -4.17 14.92 4.02
CA SER A 106 -4.25 13.72 3.18
C SER A 106 -5.20 12.69 3.81
N LYS A 107 -5.85 11.87 2.96
CA LYS A 107 -6.68 10.75 3.43
C LYS A 107 -5.86 9.78 4.27
N LEU A 108 -4.60 9.54 3.89
CA LEU A 108 -3.70 8.71 4.68
C LEU A 108 -3.43 9.28 6.08
N ALA A 109 -3.31 10.60 6.22
CA ALA A 109 -3.16 11.25 7.52
C ALA A 109 -4.41 11.12 8.39
N GLU A 110 -5.60 11.20 7.77
CA GLU A 110 -6.86 10.96 8.46
C GLU A 110 -6.95 9.51 8.97
N ILE A 111 -6.62 8.53 8.12
CA ILE A 111 -6.59 7.10 8.48
C ILE A 111 -5.60 6.86 9.62
N ILE A 112 -4.38 7.38 9.52
CA ILE A 112 -3.35 7.20 10.55
C ILE A 112 -3.72 7.94 11.85
N GLY A 113 -4.49 9.04 11.77
CA GLY A 113 -4.88 9.87 12.91
C GLY A 113 -3.85 10.94 13.27
N GLY A 114 -2.97 11.31 12.34
CA GLY A 114 -1.93 12.32 12.57
C GLY A 114 -1.15 12.63 11.29
N ALA A 115 -0.49 13.79 11.25
CA ALA A 115 0.28 14.28 10.09
C ALA A 115 1.58 14.95 10.51
N GLY A 116 2.44 15.26 9.54
CA GLY A 116 3.71 15.95 9.76
C GLY A 116 4.92 15.00 9.81
N PRO A 117 6.02 15.40 10.46
CA PRO A 117 7.23 14.60 10.54
C PRO A 117 7.02 13.31 11.33
N LEU A 118 7.48 12.19 10.77
CA LEU A 118 7.39 10.84 11.33
C LEU A 118 8.79 10.22 11.40
N ASN A 119 9.17 9.71 12.57
CA ASN A 119 10.37 8.91 12.69
C ASN A 119 10.04 7.46 12.32
N THR A 120 10.14 7.14 11.04
CA THR A 120 9.71 5.86 10.48
C THR A 120 10.69 4.72 10.76
N LYS A 121 12.00 5.02 10.84
CA LYS A 121 13.07 4.03 11.13
C LYS A 121 13.06 2.77 10.26
N TYR A 122 12.39 2.81 9.09
CA TYR A 122 12.34 1.68 8.19
C TYR A 122 13.68 1.47 7.49
N ASN A 123 14.13 0.23 7.38
CA ASN A 123 15.32 -0.13 6.63
C ASN A 123 15.01 -0.34 5.14
N LEU A 124 14.61 0.73 4.46
CA LEU A 124 14.41 0.70 3.01
C LEU A 124 15.76 0.65 2.29
N ASN A 125 15.89 -0.24 1.31
CA ASN A 125 17.08 -0.35 0.46
C ASN A 125 16.85 0.22 -0.95
N TRP A 126 15.62 0.66 -1.24
CA TRP A 126 15.24 1.33 -2.47
C TRP A 126 14.33 2.53 -2.19
N GLU A 127 14.23 3.43 -3.16
CA GLU A 127 13.32 4.57 -3.13
C GLU A 127 12.77 4.90 -4.51
N ILE A 128 11.66 5.63 -4.54
CA ILE A 128 10.96 6.02 -5.76
C ILE A 128 11.15 7.53 -5.98
N PRO A 129 11.89 7.93 -7.03
CA PRO A 129 12.04 9.34 -7.36
C PRO A 129 10.69 10.03 -7.64
N ILE A 130 10.55 11.27 -7.18
CA ILE A 130 9.31 12.05 -7.29
C ILE A 130 8.77 12.20 -8.71
N LYS A 131 9.66 12.18 -9.72
CA LYS A 131 9.32 12.23 -11.15
C LYS A 131 8.41 11.08 -11.64
N PHE A 132 8.20 10.05 -10.83
CA PHE A 132 7.30 8.94 -11.14
C PHE A 132 5.90 9.12 -10.55
N LEU A 133 5.59 10.24 -9.88
CA LEU A 133 4.24 10.55 -9.39
C LEU A 133 3.21 10.44 -10.54
N PRO A 134 2.18 9.58 -10.43
CA PRO A 134 1.12 9.52 -11.44
C PRO A 134 0.16 10.71 -11.35
N ASN A 135 -0.37 11.16 -12.49
CA ASN A 135 -1.21 12.38 -12.59
C ASN A 135 -2.48 12.36 -11.71
N ASN A 136 -3.06 11.18 -11.47
CA ASN A 136 -4.30 11.03 -10.68
C ASN A 136 -4.03 10.72 -9.20
N PHE A 137 -2.82 10.98 -8.72
CA PHE A 137 -2.40 10.69 -7.36
C PHE A 137 -1.83 11.93 -6.69
N LEU A 138 -2.03 12.02 -5.38
CA LEU A 138 -1.40 13.00 -4.51
C LEU A 138 -0.30 12.33 -3.70
N LEU A 139 0.68 13.13 -3.28
CA LEU A 139 1.70 12.72 -2.33
C LEU A 139 1.12 12.75 -0.93
N SER A 140 0.89 11.57 -0.35
CA SER A 140 0.46 11.47 1.05
C SER A 140 1.65 11.36 2.00
N GLY A 141 2.78 10.86 1.52
CA GLY A 141 4.01 10.73 2.30
C GLY A 141 5.28 10.80 1.45
N ILE A 142 6.30 11.47 1.98
CA ILE A 142 7.61 11.61 1.33
C ILE A 142 8.73 11.30 2.32
N ASN A 143 9.88 10.84 1.80
CA ASN A 143 11.09 10.79 2.61
C ASN A 143 11.56 12.20 2.94
N ALA A 144 11.76 12.51 4.21
CA ALA A 144 12.15 13.85 4.65
C ALA A 144 13.57 14.26 4.24
N GLY A 145 14.44 13.29 3.92
CA GLY A 145 15.84 13.52 3.59
C GLY A 145 16.08 13.87 2.12
N ASN A 146 15.26 13.33 1.21
CA ASN A 146 15.48 13.49 -0.23
C ASN A 146 14.21 13.70 -1.08
N GLY A 147 13.03 13.76 -0.46
CA GLY A 147 11.76 14.01 -1.13
C GLY A 147 11.27 12.86 -2.02
N SER A 148 11.84 11.65 -1.90
CA SER A 148 11.34 10.48 -2.63
C SER A 148 9.92 10.12 -2.18
N ILE A 149 9.15 9.53 -3.09
CA ILE A 149 7.80 9.05 -2.82
C ILE A 149 7.87 7.92 -1.80
N GLU A 150 7.11 8.06 -0.72
CA GLU A 150 6.91 7.00 0.27
C GLU A 150 5.44 6.59 0.42
N ALA A 151 4.50 7.51 0.18
CA ALA A 151 3.10 7.18 0.10
C ALA A 151 2.33 8.07 -0.89
N LEU A 152 1.34 7.48 -1.54
CA LEU A 152 0.46 8.10 -2.52
C LEU A 152 -0.99 7.73 -2.22
N GLU A 153 -1.90 8.63 -2.55
CA GLU A 153 -3.34 8.35 -2.55
C GLU A 153 -3.97 8.77 -3.88
N MET A 154 -4.91 7.97 -4.37
CA MET A 154 -5.64 8.28 -5.60
C MET A 154 -6.65 9.39 -5.36
N VAL A 155 -6.76 10.32 -6.32
CA VAL A 155 -7.81 11.33 -6.35
C VAL A 155 -9.10 10.73 -6.90
N GLY A 156 -10.22 10.95 -6.22
CA GLY A 156 -11.56 10.57 -6.67
C GLY A 156 -12.24 9.55 -5.76
N GLU A 157 -13.27 8.89 -6.30
CA GLU A 157 -14.14 7.99 -5.52
C GLU A 157 -13.52 6.63 -5.20
N TRP A 158 -12.64 6.13 -6.08
CA TRP A 158 -12.00 4.84 -5.86
C TRP A 158 -10.83 4.97 -4.88
N GLU A 159 -10.95 4.35 -3.71
CA GLU A 159 -9.96 4.49 -2.64
C GLU A 159 -8.74 3.59 -2.86
N ILE A 160 -7.65 4.19 -3.35
CA ILE A 160 -6.36 3.53 -3.46
C ILE A 160 -5.32 4.27 -2.62
N ILE A 161 -4.61 3.52 -1.80
CA ILE A 161 -3.41 3.97 -1.08
C ILE A 161 -2.23 3.12 -1.53
N GLY A 162 -1.14 3.77 -1.88
CA GLY A 162 0.14 3.13 -2.12
C GLY A 162 1.17 3.59 -1.10
N THR A 163 1.91 2.66 -0.49
CA THR A 163 3.01 2.99 0.42
C THR A 163 4.25 2.15 0.13
N ALA A 164 5.44 2.72 0.30
CA ALA A 164 6.71 2.00 0.29
C ALA A 164 7.02 1.36 1.65
N TRP A 165 6.30 1.74 2.71
CA TRP A 165 6.57 1.29 4.06
C TRP A 165 6.31 -0.21 4.24
N PRO A 166 7.16 -0.93 4.99
CA PRO A 166 7.00 -2.34 5.26
C PRO A 166 5.99 -2.56 6.40
N ILE A 167 4.73 -2.16 6.18
CA ILE A 167 3.67 -2.14 7.21
C ILE A 167 3.38 -3.52 7.83
N PHE A 168 3.69 -4.59 7.10
CA PHE A 168 3.52 -5.96 7.56
C PHE A 168 4.79 -6.58 8.13
N SER A 169 5.93 -5.87 8.13
CA SER A 169 7.16 -6.40 8.72
C SER A 169 7.08 -6.49 10.25
N GLU A 170 8.06 -7.18 10.83
CA GLU A 170 8.27 -7.21 12.28
C GLU A 170 8.77 -5.88 12.83
N GLU A 171 9.24 -4.96 11.97
CA GLU A 171 9.65 -3.63 12.40
C GLU A 171 8.46 -2.89 13.03
N LYS A 172 8.73 -2.23 14.16
CA LYS A 172 7.70 -1.45 14.87
C LYS A 172 7.35 -0.22 14.04
N ALA A 173 6.16 -0.19 13.47
CA ALA A 173 5.62 0.99 12.81
C ALA A 173 5.35 2.12 13.81
N PRO A 174 5.36 3.39 13.37
CA PRO A 174 4.86 4.50 14.16
C PRO A 174 3.42 4.25 14.61
N SER A 175 3.03 4.86 15.73
CA SER A 175 1.65 4.78 16.25
C SER A 175 0.65 5.28 15.19
N GLY A 176 -0.53 4.64 15.13
CA GLY A 176 -1.59 4.99 14.18
C GLY A 176 -1.48 4.27 12.84
N PHE A 177 -0.33 3.71 12.48
CA PHE A 177 -0.19 2.95 11.22
C PHE A 177 -1.03 1.67 11.22
N GLU A 178 -1.33 1.13 12.41
CA GLU A 178 -2.29 0.04 12.58
C GLU A 178 -3.68 0.36 12.03
N ASN A 179 -4.07 1.63 11.99
CA ASN A 179 -5.37 2.05 11.47
C ASN A 179 -5.49 1.83 9.95
N ILE A 180 -4.36 1.74 9.22
CA ILE A 180 -4.38 1.34 7.80
C ILE A 180 -4.95 -0.08 7.67
N LEU A 181 -4.62 -0.97 8.61
CA LEU A 181 -5.12 -2.34 8.63
C LEU A 181 -6.62 -2.36 8.94
N SER A 182 -7.08 -1.52 9.88
CA SER A 182 -8.52 -1.35 10.15
C SER A 182 -9.24 -0.84 8.90
N TRP A 183 -8.78 0.27 8.32
CA TRP A 183 -9.35 0.90 7.12
C TRP A 183 -9.50 -0.07 5.95
N ILE A 184 -8.45 -0.84 5.59
CA ILE A 184 -8.50 -1.78 4.45
C ILE A 184 -9.44 -2.97 4.72
N SER A 185 -9.74 -3.24 5.99
CA SER A 185 -10.60 -4.35 6.37
C SER A 185 -12.06 -3.98 6.62
N GLU A 186 -12.37 -2.71 6.82
CA GLU A 186 -13.74 -2.16 6.88
C GLU A 186 -14.47 -2.25 5.54
#